data_AF-A0A814NWW3-F1
#
_entry.id   AF-A0A814NWW3-F1
#
_cell.length_a   1.000
_cell.length_b   1.000
_cell.length_c   1.000
_cell.angle_alpha   90.00
_cell.angle_beta   90.00
_cell.angle_gamma   90.00
#
_symmetry.space_group_name_H-M   'P 1'
#
loop_
_entity.id
_entity.type
_entity.pdbx_description
1 polymer ?
#
loop_
_entity_poly.entity_id
_entity_poly.type
_entity_poly.pdbx_seq_one_letter_code
_entity_poly.pdbx_strand_id
1 'polypeptide(L)'
;MDVNDQQTVSVNFLADLDINADPKPFFMNPNVTLDQHIQAQTTNLPRYVAALFTLNENSVEIGQKAKACVLAAAWSRHDHTLANNLLRHRRLFTLTEVLRAVMMLDAGRQLRAYEKQIKRLELSKTKPKVTTLGKIKNHIDNLNRLKASSGSVSGAVARHIQHWTRTLTRQEHEYFALHMPTEPWKKLANIIHFNPSRDFPGLPWFLPSCFGTPALEETMVARCQTLTNENVNDIIKEFKIPYSHLKQFKDHLHDRSKAKIAAYEEKLDTILWYYEDLQCPDVDDIISERLENGEEINLPYGKLMERLLILRKLRDTPSEIAAVGNVQDQNLVQSSKNKCYSYLLSVAES
;
A
#
# COMPACT_ATOMS: atom_id res chain seq x y z
N MET A 1 -39.83 3.62 -42.78
CA MET A 1 -38.62 4.02 -42.03
C MET A 1 -38.83 3.48 -40.63
N ASP A 2 -38.57 2.20 -40.45
CA ASP A 2 -38.75 1.52 -39.17
C ASP A 2 -37.48 1.74 -38.34
N VAL A 3 -37.63 2.54 -37.29
CA VAL A 3 -36.59 2.78 -36.31
C VAL A 3 -36.51 1.54 -35.44
N ASN A 4 -35.42 0.81 -35.65
CA ASN A 4 -35.06 -0.43 -34.99
C ASN A 4 -34.86 -0.16 -33.48
N ASP A 5 -35.84 -0.58 -32.69
CA ASP A 5 -35.85 -0.50 -31.23
C ASP A 5 -34.97 -1.63 -30.68
N GLN A 6 -33.64 -1.42 -30.69
CA GLN A 6 -32.71 -2.30 -30.01
C GLN A 6 -32.81 -2.07 -28.50
N GLN A 7 -33.81 -2.71 -27.89
CA GLN A 7 -33.82 -3.01 -26.46
C GLN A 7 -32.52 -3.72 -26.10
N THR A 8 -31.68 -3.00 -25.35
CA THR A 8 -30.52 -3.53 -24.66
C THR A 8 -31.03 -4.45 -23.55
N VAL A 9 -31.15 -5.74 -23.87
CA VAL A 9 -31.32 -6.81 -22.89
C VAL A 9 -30.00 -6.95 -22.13
N SER A 10 -29.77 -6.09 -21.13
CA SER A 10 -28.75 -6.31 -20.12
C SER A 10 -29.24 -7.42 -19.18
N VAL A 11 -29.05 -8.66 -19.62
CA VAL A 11 -29.34 -9.87 -18.85
C VAL A 11 -28.66 -9.76 -17.48
N ASN A 12 -29.45 -9.90 -16.40
CA ASN A 12 -29.03 -9.98 -15.00
C ASN A 12 -28.15 -11.23 -14.72
N PHE A 13 -26.99 -11.35 -15.36
CA PHE A 13 -26.05 -12.48 -15.20
C PHE A 13 -25.45 -12.60 -13.79
N LEU A 14 -25.77 -11.69 -12.87
CA LEU A 14 -25.20 -11.63 -11.52
C LEU A 14 -26.10 -12.25 -10.45
N ALA A 15 -27.33 -12.66 -10.77
CA ALA A 15 -28.26 -13.19 -9.77
C ALA A 15 -27.84 -14.56 -9.21
N ASP A 16 -27.06 -15.35 -9.96
CA ASP A 16 -26.80 -16.77 -9.66
C ASP A 16 -25.32 -17.07 -9.37
N LEU A 17 -24.66 -16.25 -8.55
CA LEU A 17 -23.32 -16.61 -8.06
C LEU A 17 -23.43 -17.66 -6.95
N ASP A 18 -22.99 -18.89 -7.24
CA ASP A 18 -22.90 -19.97 -6.25
C ASP A 18 -21.45 -20.24 -5.84
N ILE A 19 -21.18 -20.02 -4.55
CA ILE A 19 -19.87 -20.27 -3.94
C ILE A 19 -19.44 -21.75 -4.04
N ASN A 20 -20.39 -22.68 -4.17
CA ASN A 20 -20.12 -24.12 -4.29
C ASN A 20 -19.86 -24.58 -5.73
N ALA A 21 -20.24 -23.79 -6.73
CA ALA A 21 -19.93 -24.06 -8.12
C ALA A 21 -18.58 -23.42 -8.50
N ASP A 22 -18.50 -22.09 -8.51
CA ASP A 22 -17.29 -21.34 -8.85
C ASP A 22 -17.10 -20.13 -7.91
N PRO A 23 -16.08 -20.14 -7.04
CA PRO A 23 -15.80 -19.02 -6.16
C PRO A 23 -15.10 -17.83 -6.85
N LYS A 24 -14.49 -18.01 -8.03
CA LYS A 24 -13.66 -16.97 -8.67
C LYS A 24 -14.40 -15.68 -9.00
N PRO A 25 -15.67 -15.70 -9.49
CA PRO A 25 -16.39 -14.48 -9.84
C PRO A 25 -16.52 -13.49 -8.67
N PHE A 26 -16.62 -13.96 -7.42
CA PHE A 26 -16.68 -13.09 -6.24
C PHE A 26 -15.45 -12.17 -6.09
N PHE A 27 -14.31 -12.56 -6.65
CA PHE A 27 -13.05 -11.82 -6.50
C PHE A 27 -12.65 -11.06 -7.76
N MET A 28 -13.07 -11.55 -8.93
CA MET A 28 -12.67 -11.04 -10.24
C MET A 28 -13.71 -10.12 -10.88
N ASN A 29 -15.00 -10.29 -10.57
CA ASN A 29 -16.06 -9.51 -11.19
C ASN A 29 -16.30 -8.20 -10.41
N PRO A 30 -16.12 -7.02 -11.03
CA PRO A 30 -16.26 -5.74 -10.34
C PRO A 30 -17.70 -5.43 -9.92
N ASN A 31 -18.69 -6.13 -10.47
CA ASN A 31 -20.11 -5.88 -10.20
C ASN A 31 -20.66 -6.64 -8.98
N VAL A 32 -19.86 -7.51 -8.37
CA VAL A 32 -20.27 -8.24 -7.16
C VAL A 32 -20.53 -7.25 -6.02
N THR A 33 -21.66 -7.43 -5.34
CA THR A 33 -22.12 -6.56 -4.26
C THR A 33 -21.67 -7.08 -2.90
N LEU A 34 -21.62 -6.20 -1.89
CA LEU A 34 -21.28 -6.59 -0.53
C LEU A 34 -22.23 -7.68 0.01
N ASP A 35 -23.51 -7.63 -0.32
CA ASP A 35 -24.49 -8.64 0.12
C ASP A 35 -24.18 -10.02 -0.46
N GLN A 36 -23.72 -10.09 -1.72
CA GLN A 36 -23.26 -11.34 -2.33
C GLN A 36 -22.02 -11.90 -1.62
N HIS A 37 -21.07 -11.03 -1.21
CA HIS A 37 -19.93 -11.45 -0.39
C HIS A 37 -20.37 -11.98 0.99
N ILE A 38 -21.34 -11.32 1.64
CA ILE A 38 -21.92 -11.76 2.93
C ILE A 38 -22.58 -13.13 2.77
N GLN A 39 -23.39 -13.31 1.72
CA GLN A 39 -24.06 -14.57 1.44
C GLN A 39 -23.04 -15.69 1.17
N ALA A 40 -22.05 -15.45 0.31
CA ALA A 40 -21.04 -16.47 -0.02
C ALA A 40 -20.22 -16.91 1.20
N GLN A 41 -19.79 -15.96 2.05
CA GLN A 41 -19.13 -16.31 3.30
C GLN A 41 -20.05 -17.12 4.22
N THR A 42 -21.36 -16.83 4.24
CA THR A 42 -22.33 -17.50 5.12
C THR A 42 -22.66 -18.91 4.62
N THR A 43 -22.76 -19.09 3.31
CA THR A 43 -23.05 -20.38 2.69
C THR A 43 -21.87 -21.35 2.80
N ASN A 44 -20.64 -20.90 2.51
CA ASN A 44 -19.46 -21.78 2.54
C ASN A 44 -18.17 -21.00 2.84
N LEU A 45 -17.97 -20.65 4.11
CA LEU A 45 -16.79 -19.90 4.53
C LEU A 45 -15.45 -20.58 4.17
N PRO A 46 -15.25 -21.89 4.42
CA PRO A 46 -13.96 -22.53 4.11
C PRO A 46 -13.60 -22.42 2.63
N ARG A 47 -14.54 -22.68 1.72
CA ARG A 47 -14.30 -22.57 0.28
C ARG A 47 -14.06 -21.13 -0.15
N TYR A 48 -14.81 -20.18 0.43
CA TYR A 48 -14.65 -18.76 0.16
C TYR A 48 -13.24 -18.26 0.51
N VAL A 49 -12.78 -18.59 1.71
CA VAL A 49 -11.45 -18.19 2.22
C VAL A 49 -10.33 -18.91 1.47
N ALA A 50 -10.49 -20.22 1.20
CA ALA A 50 -9.54 -20.97 0.39
C ALA A 50 -9.39 -20.36 -1.01
N ALA A 51 -10.48 -19.99 -1.68
CA ALA A 51 -10.42 -19.36 -2.99
C ALA A 51 -9.70 -18.01 -2.96
N LEU A 52 -9.98 -17.15 -1.97
CA LEU A 52 -9.30 -15.87 -1.78
C LEU A 52 -7.78 -16.05 -1.68
N PHE A 53 -7.33 -16.98 -0.82
CA PHE A 53 -5.90 -17.19 -0.60
C PHE A 53 -5.24 -17.94 -1.74
N THR A 54 -5.90 -18.92 -2.37
CA THR A 54 -5.38 -19.57 -3.58
C THR A 54 -5.15 -18.55 -4.69
N LEU A 55 -6.06 -17.61 -4.91
CA LEU A 55 -5.86 -16.54 -5.90
C LEU A 55 -4.66 -15.66 -5.55
N ASN A 56 -4.49 -15.29 -4.28
CA ASN A 56 -3.35 -14.51 -3.82
C ASN A 56 -2.00 -15.25 -3.97
N GLU A 57 -1.93 -16.52 -3.59
CA GLU A 57 -0.72 -17.35 -3.73
C GLU A 57 -0.32 -17.54 -5.20
N ASN A 58 -1.30 -17.67 -6.09
CA ASN A 58 -1.06 -17.73 -7.53
C ASN A 58 -0.84 -16.35 -8.17
N SER A 59 -0.62 -15.30 -7.37
CA SER A 59 -0.39 -13.92 -7.83
C SER A 59 -1.48 -13.37 -8.76
N VAL A 60 -2.72 -13.88 -8.63
CA VAL A 60 -3.87 -13.38 -9.38
C VAL A 60 -4.34 -12.08 -8.74
N GLU A 61 -4.40 -11.00 -9.52
CA GLU A 61 -4.78 -9.69 -9.01
C GLU A 61 -6.26 -9.67 -8.59
N ILE A 62 -6.49 -9.46 -7.29
CA ILE A 62 -7.83 -9.29 -6.74
C ILE A 62 -8.14 -7.79 -6.69
N GLY A 63 -9.26 -7.40 -7.30
CA GLY A 63 -9.68 -6.01 -7.34
C GLY A 63 -9.86 -5.42 -5.94
N GLN A 64 -9.42 -4.17 -5.74
CA GLN A 64 -9.51 -3.47 -4.45
C GLN A 64 -10.94 -3.42 -3.88
N LYS A 65 -11.96 -3.31 -4.75
CA LYS A 65 -13.38 -3.36 -4.33
C LYS A 65 -13.72 -4.72 -3.72
N ALA A 66 -13.33 -5.82 -4.37
CA ALA A 66 -13.59 -7.17 -3.86
C ALA A 66 -12.91 -7.39 -2.51
N LYS A 67 -11.64 -6.97 -2.36
CA LYS A 67 -10.93 -6.99 -1.06
C LYS A 67 -11.68 -6.20 0.02
N ALA A 68 -12.13 -4.98 -0.29
CA ALA A 68 -12.93 -4.19 0.65
C ALA A 68 -14.26 -4.89 1.02
N CYS A 69 -14.95 -5.49 0.04
CA CYS A 69 -16.18 -6.26 0.29
C CYS A 69 -15.94 -7.50 1.17
N VAL A 70 -14.85 -8.24 0.96
CA VAL A 70 -14.47 -9.39 1.80
C VAL A 70 -14.38 -8.98 3.27
N LEU A 71 -13.67 -7.89 3.55
CA LEU A 71 -13.45 -7.41 4.91
C LEU A 71 -14.74 -6.83 5.52
N ALA A 72 -15.48 -6.04 4.75
CA ALA A 72 -16.77 -5.52 5.18
C ALA A 72 -17.78 -6.64 5.49
N ALA A 73 -17.81 -7.70 4.68
CA ALA A 73 -18.69 -8.85 4.88
C ALA A 73 -18.38 -9.59 6.19
N ALA A 74 -17.09 -9.79 6.50
CA ALA A 74 -16.67 -10.38 7.76
C ALA A 74 -17.15 -9.54 8.97
N TRP A 75 -17.02 -8.22 8.90
CA TRP A 75 -17.52 -7.32 9.95
C TRP A 75 -19.05 -7.26 10.04
N SER A 76 -19.77 -7.27 8.91
CA SER A 76 -21.24 -7.32 8.89
C SER A 76 -21.79 -8.59 9.54
N ARG A 77 -21.07 -9.70 9.41
CA ARG A 77 -21.37 -10.98 10.07
C ARG A 77 -20.93 -11.07 11.53
N HIS A 78 -20.29 -10.02 12.07
CA HIS A 78 -19.65 -10.04 13.39
C HIS A 78 -18.56 -11.11 13.54
N ASP A 79 -17.99 -11.58 12.43
CA ASP A 79 -16.89 -12.54 12.40
C ASP A 79 -15.55 -11.81 12.57
N HIS A 80 -15.33 -11.34 13.80
CA HIS A 80 -14.16 -10.55 14.15
C HIS A 80 -12.85 -11.38 14.08
N THR A 81 -12.94 -12.68 14.26
CA THR A 81 -11.80 -13.60 14.12
C THR A 81 -11.33 -13.63 12.67
N LEU A 82 -12.23 -13.85 11.72
CA LEU A 82 -11.91 -13.77 10.29
C LEU A 82 -11.35 -12.40 9.92
N ALA A 83 -12.01 -11.32 10.34
CA ALA A 83 -11.56 -9.97 10.02
C ALA A 83 -10.14 -9.68 10.54
N ASN A 84 -9.83 -10.08 11.78
CA ASN A 84 -8.47 -9.95 12.33
C ASN A 84 -7.45 -10.77 11.54
N ASN A 85 -7.80 -12.00 11.14
CA ASN A 85 -6.92 -12.83 10.31
C ASN A 85 -6.66 -12.18 8.95
N LEU A 86 -7.70 -11.67 8.27
CA LEU A 86 -7.56 -10.93 7.01
C LEU A 86 -6.62 -9.73 7.16
N LEU A 87 -6.79 -8.93 8.21
CA LEU A 87 -5.98 -7.75 8.50
C LEU A 87 -4.49 -8.05 8.78
N ARG A 88 -4.14 -9.30 9.12
CA ARG A 88 -2.73 -9.73 9.24
C ARG A 88 -2.06 -9.87 7.87
N HIS A 89 -2.81 -10.09 6.80
CA HIS A 89 -2.28 -10.15 5.44
C HIS A 89 -2.11 -8.75 4.85
N ARG A 90 -1.05 -8.05 5.27
CA ARG A 90 -0.76 -6.64 4.88
C ARG A 90 -0.67 -6.40 3.38
N ARG A 91 -0.26 -7.41 2.60
CA ARG A 91 -0.22 -7.36 1.13
C ARG A 91 -1.62 -7.26 0.50
N LEU A 92 -2.61 -7.88 1.14
CA LEU A 92 -3.99 -7.88 0.67
C LEU A 92 -4.79 -6.70 1.24
N PHE A 93 -4.67 -6.44 2.54
CA PHE A 93 -5.50 -5.46 3.24
C PHE A 93 -4.67 -4.28 3.74
N THR A 94 -4.51 -3.28 2.87
CA THR A 94 -3.84 -2.02 3.21
C THR A 94 -4.84 -0.99 3.74
N LEU A 95 -4.36 0.20 4.08
CA LEU A 95 -5.19 1.35 4.45
C LEU A 95 -6.35 1.59 3.46
N THR A 96 -6.11 1.40 2.17
CA THR A 96 -7.11 1.67 1.13
C THR A 96 -8.30 0.71 1.23
N GLU A 97 -8.03 -0.59 1.35
CA GLU A 97 -9.06 -1.61 1.49
C GLU A 97 -9.81 -1.46 2.82
N VAL A 98 -9.07 -1.20 3.90
CA VAL A 98 -9.66 -0.95 5.24
C VAL A 98 -10.59 0.24 5.21
N LEU A 99 -10.15 1.39 4.68
CA LEU A 99 -10.97 2.59 4.57
C LEU A 99 -12.22 2.34 3.71
N ARG A 100 -12.08 1.67 2.56
CA ARG A 100 -13.22 1.38 1.69
C ARG A 100 -14.23 0.46 2.37
N ALA A 101 -13.77 -0.59 3.05
CA ALA A 101 -14.64 -1.49 3.82
C ALA A 101 -15.41 -0.72 4.90
N VAL A 102 -14.72 0.15 5.66
CA VAL A 102 -15.33 1.02 6.66
C VAL A 102 -16.34 1.97 6.04
N MET A 103 -16.04 2.59 4.90
CA MET A 103 -16.94 3.49 4.20
C MET A 103 -18.22 2.79 3.73
N MET A 104 -18.14 1.54 3.28
CA MET A 104 -19.32 0.72 2.92
C MET A 104 -20.23 0.53 4.13
N LEU A 105 -19.64 0.19 5.29
CA LEU A 105 -20.40 0.02 6.54
C LEU A 105 -20.89 1.35 7.14
N ASP A 106 -20.21 2.46 6.84
CA ASP A 106 -20.60 3.79 7.31
C ASP A 106 -21.68 4.44 6.42
N ALA A 107 -21.93 3.89 5.24
CA ALA A 107 -22.84 4.47 4.25
C ALA A 107 -24.24 4.72 4.82
N GLY A 108 -24.75 3.80 5.65
CA GLY A 108 -26.04 3.95 6.32
C GLY A 108 -26.10 5.14 7.30
N ARG A 109 -25.00 5.45 7.99
CA ARG A 109 -24.91 6.62 8.88
C ARG A 109 -24.88 7.91 8.08
N GLN A 110 -24.05 7.96 7.03
CA GLN A 110 -23.92 9.13 6.17
C GLN A 110 -25.25 9.44 5.45
N LEU A 111 -25.95 8.42 4.98
CA LEU A 111 -27.25 8.55 4.34
C LEU A 111 -28.26 9.26 5.26
N ARG A 112 -28.40 8.80 6.52
CA ARG A 112 -29.29 9.45 7.50
C ARG A 112 -28.89 10.90 7.79
N ALA A 113 -27.59 11.20 7.78
CA ALA A 113 -27.10 12.56 7.98
C ALA A 113 -27.52 13.49 6.82
N TYR A 114 -27.36 13.03 5.57
CA TYR A 114 -27.80 13.77 4.38
C TYR A 114 -29.32 13.90 4.28
N GLU A 115 -30.09 12.86 4.61
CA GLU A 115 -31.55 12.95 4.69
C GLU A 115 -31.99 13.99 5.73
N LYS A 116 -31.34 14.03 6.90
CA LYS A 116 -31.60 15.05 7.92
C LYS A 116 -31.23 16.45 7.43
N GLN A 117 -30.15 16.58 6.66
CA GLN A 117 -29.76 17.85 6.04
C GLN A 117 -30.78 18.33 5.01
N ILE A 118 -31.33 17.44 4.17
CA ILE A 118 -32.43 17.77 3.25
C ILE A 118 -33.64 18.27 4.02
N LYS A 119 -34.11 17.51 5.02
CA LYS A 119 -35.28 17.90 5.83
C LYS A 119 -35.10 19.27 6.48
N ARG A 120 -33.89 19.60 6.96
CA ARG A 120 -33.57 20.92 7.52
C ARG A 120 -33.62 22.04 6.49
N LEU A 121 -33.12 21.80 5.27
CA LEU A 121 -33.17 22.78 4.19
C LEU A 121 -34.60 23.02 3.69
N GLU A 122 -35.43 21.98 3.66
CA GLU A 122 -36.86 22.08 3.29
C GLU A 122 -37.68 22.86 4.33
N LEU A 123 -37.34 22.70 5.62
CA LEU A 123 -37.98 23.46 6.72
C LEU A 123 -37.45 24.90 6.86
N SER A 124 -36.34 25.24 6.20
CA SER A 124 -35.77 26.59 6.30
C SER A 124 -36.63 27.59 5.51
N LYS A 125 -36.83 28.79 6.07
CA LYS A 125 -37.66 29.85 5.44
C LYS A 125 -37.08 30.35 4.11
N THR A 126 -35.79 30.16 3.88
CA THR A 126 -35.08 30.56 2.67
C THR A 126 -35.07 29.41 1.67
N LYS A 127 -35.49 29.67 0.43
CA LYS A 127 -35.51 28.66 -0.63
C LYS A 127 -34.07 28.16 -0.89
N PRO A 128 -33.75 26.89 -0.63
CA PRO A 128 -32.40 26.37 -0.85
C PRO A 128 -32.02 26.41 -2.33
N LYS A 129 -30.73 26.59 -2.62
CA LYS A 129 -30.21 26.56 -3.99
C LYS A 129 -30.40 25.16 -4.59
N VAL A 130 -30.97 25.10 -5.79
CA VAL A 130 -31.24 23.85 -6.53
C VAL A 130 -29.98 23.01 -6.70
N THR A 131 -28.84 23.66 -6.94
CA THR A 131 -27.53 23.00 -7.10
C THR A 131 -27.09 22.26 -5.83
N THR A 132 -27.31 22.85 -4.65
CA THR A 132 -26.99 22.21 -3.36
C THR A 132 -27.88 20.99 -3.11
N LEU A 133 -29.19 21.11 -3.38
CA LEU A 133 -30.12 19.98 -3.27
C LEU A 133 -29.77 18.85 -4.22
N GLY A 134 -29.44 19.17 -5.48
CA GLY A 134 -28.99 18.18 -6.47
C GLY A 134 -27.76 17.41 -6.01
N LYS A 135 -26.77 18.11 -5.44
CA LYS A 135 -25.57 17.46 -4.88
C LYS A 135 -25.91 16.50 -3.73
N ILE A 136 -26.76 16.91 -2.79
CA ILE A 136 -27.12 16.06 -1.64
C ILE A 136 -27.92 14.83 -2.12
N LYS A 137 -28.86 14.99 -3.06
CA LYS A 137 -29.60 13.86 -3.65
C LYS A 137 -28.67 12.86 -4.35
N ASN A 138 -27.74 13.35 -5.16
CA ASN A 138 -26.73 12.50 -5.79
C ASN A 138 -25.88 11.73 -4.75
N HIS A 139 -25.54 12.35 -3.62
CA HIS A 139 -24.85 11.65 -2.53
C HIS A 139 -25.71 10.55 -1.91
N ILE A 140 -27.00 10.79 -1.69
CA ILE A 140 -27.93 9.78 -1.18
C ILE A 140 -28.04 8.60 -2.15
N ASP A 141 -28.20 8.86 -3.44
CA ASP A 141 -28.30 7.79 -4.46
C ASP A 141 -27.03 6.94 -4.52
N ASN A 142 -25.85 7.57 -4.46
CA ASN A 142 -24.58 6.86 -4.42
C ASN A 142 -24.42 6.04 -3.12
N LEU A 143 -24.82 6.58 -1.97
CA LEU A 143 -24.76 5.87 -0.69
C LEU A 143 -25.75 4.72 -0.63
N ASN A 144 -26.94 4.84 -1.23
CA ASN A 144 -27.91 3.75 -1.35
C ASN A 144 -27.34 2.56 -2.12
N ARG A 145 -26.53 2.80 -3.17
CA ARG A 145 -25.85 1.74 -3.93
C ARG A 145 -24.74 1.05 -3.14
N LEU A 146 -24.13 1.73 -2.17
CA LEU A 146 -23.03 1.21 -1.36
C LEU A 146 -23.49 0.60 -0.03
N LYS A 147 -24.68 0.97 0.45
CA LYS A 147 -25.22 0.57 1.73
C LYS A 147 -25.39 -0.95 1.76
N ALA A 148 -24.74 -1.59 2.73
CA ALA A 148 -24.95 -2.99 3.04
C ALA A 148 -26.40 -3.24 3.49
N SER A 149 -26.98 -4.38 3.12
CA SER A 149 -28.25 -4.84 3.70
C SER A 149 -28.16 -5.04 5.21
N SER A 150 -26.97 -5.42 5.69
CA SER A 150 -26.68 -5.75 7.09
C SER A 150 -25.29 -5.24 7.52
N GLY A 151 -25.19 -4.91 8.80
CA GLY A 151 -23.96 -4.38 9.41
C GLY A 151 -23.87 -2.84 9.41
N SER A 152 -23.00 -2.32 10.26
CA SER A 152 -22.65 -0.90 10.34
C SER A 152 -21.30 -0.73 11.03
N VAL A 153 -20.71 0.47 10.98
CA VAL A 153 -19.52 0.77 11.79
C VAL A 153 -19.92 0.86 13.26
N SER A 154 -19.83 -0.28 13.96
CA SER A 154 -20.08 -0.38 15.39
C SER A 154 -18.83 -0.03 16.20
N GLY A 155 -18.99 0.22 17.50
CA GLY A 155 -17.87 0.38 18.42
C GLY A 155 -16.97 -0.85 18.51
N ALA A 156 -17.47 -2.05 18.18
CA ALA A 156 -16.64 -3.25 18.07
C ALA A 156 -15.74 -3.17 16.83
N VAL A 157 -16.30 -2.87 15.65
CA VAL A 157 -15.54 -2.68 14.41
C VAL A 157 -14.47 -1.61 14.59
N ALA A 158 -14.83 -0.48 15.21
CA ALA A 158 -13.87 0.59 15.52
C ALA A 158 -12.71 0.11 16.39
N ARG A 159 -12.97 -0.68 17.45
CA ARG A 159 -11.93 -1.26 18.31
C ARG A 159 -11.00 -2.22 17.56
N HIS A 160 -11.54 -3.02 16.63
CA HIS A 160 -10.72 -3.91 15.80
C HIS A 160 -9.79 -3.12 14.88
N ILE A 161 -10.27 -2.04 14.27
CA ILE A 161 -9.45 -1.18 13.42
C ILE A 161 -8.40 -0.44 14.24
N GLN A 162 -8.76 0.08 15.41
CA GLN A 162 -7.80 0.67 16.36
C GLN A 162 -6.72 -0.33 16.76
N HIS A 163 -7.08 -1.59 17.03
CA HIS A 163 -6.10 -2.64 17.31
C HIS A 163 -5.19 -2.90 16.11
N TRP A 164 -5.75 -3.03 14.90
CA TRP A 164 -4.98 -3.18 13.67
C TRP A 164 -4.00 -2.02 13.45
N THR A 165 -4.41 -0.78 13.69
CA THR A 165 -3.51 0.38 13.62
C THR A 165 -2.34 0.26 14.59
N ARG A 166 -2.57 -0.21 15.83
CA ARG A 166 -1.49 -0.45 16.81
C ARG A 166 -0.52 -1.56 16.42
N THR A 167 -0.93 -2.46 15.54
CA THR A 167 -0.04 -3.52 15.02
C THR A 167 0.84 -3.08 13.87
N LEU A 168 0.67 -1.85 13.36
CA LEU A 168 1.58 -1.26 12.38
C LEU A 168 2.84 -0.75 13.09
N THR A 169 4.00 -1.00 12.48
CA THR A 169 5.29 -0.61 13.03
C THR A 169 5.49 0.91 13.00
N ARG A 170 6.51 1.38 13.72
CA ARG A 170 6.95 2.77 13.61
C ARG A 170 7.38 3.10 12.18
N GLN A 171 8.15 2.22 11.54
CA GLN A 171 8.62 2.46 10.17
C GLN A 171 7.45 2.52 9.18
N GLU A 172 6.43 1.69 9.32
CA GLU A 172 5.25 1.71 8.44
C GLU A 172 4.49 3.05 8.54
N HIS A 173 4.32 3.58 9.75
CA HIS A 173 3.69 4.87 9.95
C HIS A 173 4.54 6.05 9.45
N GLU A 174 5.87 6.02 9.66
CA GLU A 174 6.79 7.00 9.08
C GLU A 174 6.75 6.95 7.54
N TYR A 175 6.70 5.75 6.97
CA TYR A 175 6.53 5.56 5.53
C TYR A 175 5.23 6.19 5.03
N PHE A 176 4.11 5.97 5.73
CA PHE A 176 2.84 6.60 5.38
C PHE A 176 2.90 8.12 5.47
N ALA A 177 3.58 8.68 6.47
CA ALA A 177 3.72 10.13 6.63
C ALA A 177 4.52 10.77 5.50
N LEU A 178 5.53 10.06 4.97
CA LEU A 178 6.40 10.54 3.90
C LEU A 178 5.82 10.37 2.50
N HIS A 179 5.21 9.22 2.22
CA HIS A 179 4.92 8.81 0.84
C HIS A 179 3.42 8.77 0.51
N MET A 180 2.54 8.71 1.52
CA MET A 180 1.12 8.54 1.29
C MET A 180 0.34 9.84 1.54
N PRO A 181 -0.76 10.07 0.80
CA PRO A 181 -1.64 11.20 1.08
C PRO A 181 -2.25 11.09 2.48
N THR A 182 -2.51 12.23 3.11
CA THR A 182 -3.07 12.29 4.48
C THR A 182 -4.59 12.08 4.50
N GLU A 183 -5.29 12.38 3.41
CA GLU A 183 -6.75 12.28 3.28
C GLU A 183 -7.35 10.92 3.68
N PRO A 184 -6.81 9.76 3.26
CA PRO A 184 -7.32 8.46 3.70
C PRO A 184 -7.28 8.29 5.21
N TRP A 185 -6.19 8.69 5.86
CA TRP A 185 -6.05 8.66 7.32
C TRP A 185 -7.02 9.61 8.01
N LYS A 186 -7.19 10.84 7.51
CA LYS A 186 -8.20 11.79 8.03
C LYS A 186 -9.60 11.19 7.97
N LYS A 187 -9.98 10.60 6.82
CA LYS A 187 -11.30 9.99 6.62
C LYS A 187 -11.51 8.82 7.57
N LEU A 188 -10.51 7.94 7.71
CA LEU A 188 -10.60 6.81 8.63
C LEU A 188 -10.70 7.30 10.08
N ALA A 189 -9.90 8.27 10.48
CA ALA A 189 -9.92 8.87 11.82
C ALA A 189 -11.27 9.52 12.15
N ASN A 190 -11.90 10.20 11.19
CA ASN A 190 -13.23 10.80 11.37
C ASN A 190 -14.33 9.76 11.61
N ILE A 191 -14.15 8.52 11.13
CA ILE A 191 -15.13 7.44 11.32
C ILE A 191 -14.84 6.64 12.59
N ILE A 192 -13.56 6.34 12.85
CA ILE A 192 -13.11 5.41 13.90
C ILE A 192 -12.80 6.14 15.22
N HIS A 193 -12.59 7.44 15.17
CA HIS A 193 -12.21 8.28 16.32
C HIS A 193 -10.93 7.77 17.01
N PHE A 194 -9.84 7.68 16.25
CA PHE A 194 -8.53 7.28 16.79
C PHE A 194 -8.06 8.22 17.89
N ASN A 195 -7.38 7.66 18.89
CA ASN A 195 -6.62 8.40 19.87
C ASN A 195 -5.13 8.41 19.48
N PRO A 196 -4.48 9.57 19.31
CA PRO A 196 -3.09 9.64 18.86
C PRO A 196 -2.11 8.83 19.73
N SER A 197 -2.16 8.99 21.05
CA SER A 197 -1.20 8.34 21.96
C SER A 197 -1.47 6.85 22.14
N ARG A 198 -2.75 6.44 22.16
CA ARG A 198 -3.12 5.03 22.39
C ARG A 198 -3.07 4.19 21.12
N ASP A 199 -3.55 4.73 20.01
CA ASP A 199 -3.69 3.98 18.76
C ASP A 199 -2.46 4.13 17.84
N PHE A 200 -1.61 5.14 18.07
CA PHE A 200 -0.30 5.32 17.41
C PHE A 200 0.84 5.46 18.45
N PRO A 201 1.06 4.47 19.33
CA PRO A 201 1.96 4.61 20.48
C PRO A 201 3.41 4.93 20.10
N GLY A 202 3.89 4.44 18.94
CA GLY A 202 5.24 4.74 18.46
C GLY A 202 5.41 6.13 17.85
N LEU A 203 4.32 6.79 17.44
CA LEU A 203 4.32 8.09 16.75
C LEU A 203 3.05 8.90 17.08
N PRO A 204 2.88 9.40 18.32
CA PRO A 204 1.68 10.14 18.70
C PRO A 204 1.42 11.39 17.86
N TRP A 205 2.45 11.93 17.20
CA TRP A 205 2.34 13.09 16.32
C TRP A 205 1.80 12.75 14.92
N PHE A 206 1.77 11.48 14.50
CA PHE A 206 1.39 11.05 13.15
C PHE A 206 -0.05 11.46 12.79
N LEU A 207 -1.01 11.22 13.69
CA LEU A 207 -2.40 11.58 13.41
C LEU A 207 -2.59 13.10 13.37
N PRO A 208 -2.09 13.90 14.35
CA PRO A 208 -2.07 15.35 14.23
C PRO A 208 -1.43 15.85 12.93
N SER A 209 -0.34 15.23 12.48
CA SER A 209 0.30 15.65 11.23
C SER A 209 -0.52 15.36 10.00
N CYS A 210 -1.28 14.27 10.01
CA CYS A 210 -2.30 14.05 8.99
C CYS A 210 -3.28 15.22 8.94
N PHE A 211 -3.66 15.86 10.06
CA PHE A 211 -4.55 17.03 10.11
C PHE A 211 -3.86 18.40 9.93
N GLY A 212 -2.58 18.42 9.55
CA GLY A 212 -1.86 19.65 9.21
C GLY A 212 -0.98 20.21 10.33
N THR A 213 -0.89 19.55 11.49
CA THR A 213 0.15 19.87 12.48
C THR A 213 1.52 19.48 11.90
N PRO A 214 2.59 20.30 12.00
CA PRO A 214 3.90 19.88 11.55
C PRO A 214 4.38 18.64 12.33
N ALA A 215 5.17 17.79 11.69
CA ALA A 215 5.89 16.72 12.39
C ALA A 215 6.91 17.35 13.37
N LEU A 216 7.23 16.65 14.45
CA LEU A 216 8.21 17.14 15.42
C LEU A 216 9.58 17.27 14.76
N GLU A 217 10.29 18.38 15.00
CA GLU A 217 11.52 18.76 14.28
C GLU A 217 12.64 17.71 14.37
N GLU A 218 12.69 16.96 15.46
CA GLU A 218 13.69 15.91 15.71
C GLU A 218 13.38 14.60 14.95
N THR A 219 12.24 14.52 14.26
CA THR A 219 11.83 13.31 13.56
C THR A 219 12.41 13.24 12.15
N MET A 220 12.66 12.02 11.67
CA MET A 220 13.05 11.77 10.28
C MET A 220 12.10 12.47 9.30
N VAL A 221 10.79 12.41 9.56
CA VAL A 221 9.77 12.98 8.67
C VAL A 221 9.86 14.49 8.56
N ALA A 222 10.08 15.20 9.67
CA ALA A 222 10.28 16.65 9.63
C ALA A 222 11.57 17.01 8.87
N ARG A 223 12.67 16.29 9.13
CA ARG A 223 13.96 16.51 8.44
C ARG A 223 13.89 16.24 6.95
N CYS A 224 13.12 15.22 6.54
CA CYS A 224 12.88 14.92 5.13
C CYS A 224 12.18 16.07 4.38
N GLN A 225 11.33 16.87 5.04
CA GLN A 225 10.68 18.03 4.40
C GLN A 225 11.67 19.15 4.04
N THR A 226 12.85 19.15 4.67
CA THR A 226 13.92 20.14 4.45
C THR A 226 15.07 19.58 3.61
N LEU A 227 14.91 18.41 3.00
CA LEU A 227 15.96 17.81 2.18
C LEU A 227 16.28 18.68 0.96
N THR A 228 17.57 18.95 0.78
CA THR A 228 18.14 19.64 -0.38
C THR A 228 19.38 18.90 -0.89
N ASN A 229 19.85 19.27 -2.08
CA ASN A 229 21.06 18.69 -2.67
C ASN A 229 22.29 18.87 -1.78
N GLU A 230 22.34 19.96 -1.01
CA GLU A 230 23.46 20.33 -0.15
C GLU A 230 23.45 19.56 1.18
N ASN A 231 22.28 19.26 1.74
CA ASN A 231 22.18 18.69 3.09
C ASN A 231 21.82 17.19 3.11
N VAL A 232 21.42 16.60 1.98
CA VAL A 232 20.93 15.21 1.90
C VAL A 232 21.87 14.22 2.56
N ASN A 233 23.17 14.40 2.33
CA ASN A 233 24.21 13.54 2.84
C ASN A 233 24.42 13.64 4.35
N ASP A 234 24.20 14.81 4.95
CA ASP A 234 24.28 14.98 6.40
C ASP A 234 23.05 14.37 7.07
N ILE A 235 21.86 14.55 6.48
CA ILE A 235 20.63 13.97 7.02
C ILE A 235 20.65 12.42 6.96
N ILE A 236 21.24 11.82 5.92
CA ILE A 236 21.45 10.36 5.84
C ILE A 236 22.38 9.85 6.96
N LYS A 237 23.26 10.70 7.51
CA LYS A 237 24.08 10.31 8.68
C LYS A 237 23.22 10.16 9.92
N GLU A 238 22.18 10.99 10.07
CA GLU A 238 21.30 11.01 11.24
C GLU A 238 20.18 9.96 11.16
N PHE A 239 19.58 9.77 9.97
CA PHE A 239 18.36 8.97 9.81
C PHE A 239 18.48 7.87 8.76
N LYS A 240 17.74 6.78 8.95
CA LYS A 240 17.59 5.68 7.99
C LYS A 240 16.42 5.99 7.02
N ILE A 241 16.67 6.87 6.06
CA ILE A 241 15.63 7.34 5.11
C ILE A 241 15.47 6.31 3.98
N PRO A 242 14.27 5.79 3.71
CA PRO A 242 14.07 4.85 2.60
C PRO A 242 14.59 5.41 1.28
N TYR A 243 15.30 4.58 0.50
CA TYR A 243 15.93 5.05 -0.74
C TYR A 243 14.92 5.63 -1.74
N SER A 244 13.68 5.13 -1.76
CA SER A 244 12.60 5.66 -2.60
C SER A 244 12.37 7.16 -2.43
N HIS A 245 12.62 7.69 -1.23
CA HIS A 245 12.52 9.12 -0.93
C HIS A 245 13.78 9.90 -1.36
N LEU A 246 14.94 9.26 -1.26
CA LEU A 246 16.25 9.82 -1.61
C LEU A 246 16.54 9.82 -3.11
N LYS A 247 15.79 9.03 -3.90
CA LYS A 247 16.02 8.85 -5.34
C LYS A 247 16.12 10.16 -6.13
N GLN A 248 15.35 11.18 -5.75
CA GLN A 248 15.38 12.49 -6.41
C GLN A 248 16.73 13.22 -6.23
N PHE A 249 17.55 12.80 -5.27
CA PHE A 249 18.87 13.37 -4.94
C PHE A 249 20.04 12.48 -5.38
N LYS A 250 19.78 11.46 -6.20
CA LYS A 250 20.76 10.42 -6.53
C LYS A 250 22.11 10.95 -7.05
N ASP A 251 22.09 12.02 -7.83
CA ASP A 251 23.29 12.62 -8.43
C ASP A 251 24.14 13.41 -7.40
N HIS A 252 23.60 13.62 -6.20
CA HIS A 252 24.25 14.33 -5.09
C HIS A 252 24.68 13.38 -3.95
N LEU A 253 24.37 12.08 -4.05
CA LEU A 253 24.77 11.10 -3.03
C LEU A 253 26.24 10.73 -3.23
N HIS A 254 27.06 10.97 -2.22
CA HIS A 254 28.44 10.48 -2.21
C HIS A 254 28.52 9.03 -1.73
N ASP A 255 29.61 8.34 -2.07
CA ASP A 255 29.77 6.89 -1.89
C ASP A 255 29.50 6.41 -0.46
N ARG A 256 29.93 7.17 0.56
CA ARG A 256 29.65 6.85 1.96
C ARG A 256 28.14 6.84 2.28
N SER A 257 27.36 7.72 1.66
CA SER A 257 25.91 7.76 1.82
C SER A 257 25.26 6.60 1.08
N LYS A 258 25.72 6.28 -0.13
CA LYS A 258 25.24 5.13 -0.92
C LYS A 258 25.47 3.82 -0.17
N ALA A 259 26.68 3.60 0.36
CA ALA A 259 27.02 2.47 1.21
C ALA A 259 26.11 2.38 2.44
N LYS A 260 25.92 3.51 3.14
CA LYS A 260 25.04 3.57 4.30
C LYS A 260 23.60 3.20 3.95
N ILE A 261 23.06 3.70 2.83
CA ILE A 261 21.73 3.34 2.31
C ILE A 261 21.66 1.83 2.08
N ALA A 262 22.61 1.25 1.34
CA ALA A 262 22.64 -0.18 1.06
C ALA A 262 22.72 -1.04 2.34
N ALA A 263 23.40 -0.55 3.38
CA ALA A 263 23.54 -1.27 4.65
C ALA A 263 22.24 -1.29 5.48
N TYR A 264 21.42 -0.23 5.45
CA TYR A 264 20.18 -0.18 6.25
C TYR A 264 18.90 -0.50 5.50
N GLU A 265 18.92 -0.49 4.17
CA GLU A 265 17.74 -0.80 3.36
C GLU A 265 17.34 -2.26 3.59
N GLU A 266 16.09 -2.49 3.99
CA GLU A 266 15.64 -3.80 4.49
C GLU A 266 15.70 -4.86 3.40
N LYS A 267 15.37 -4.50 2.15
CA LYS A 267 15.26 -5.45 1.03
C LYS A 267 16.43 -5.29 0.09
N LEU A 268 17.18 -6.36 -0.12
CA LEU A 268 18.21 -6.42 -1.16
C LEU A 268 17.64 -6.11 -2.57
N ASP A 269 16.40 -6.51 -2.83
CA ASP A 269 15.67 -6.18 -4.07
C ASP A 269 15.68 -4.67 -4.37
N THR A 270 15.49 -3.81 -3.36
CA THR A 270 15.48 -2.35 -3.55
C THR A 270 16.84 -1.85 -4.03
N ILE A 271 17.92 -2.36 -3.42
CA ILE A 271 19.29 -1.98 -3.75
C ILE A 271 19.63 -2.43 -5.16
N LEU A 272 19.31 -3.69 -5.50
CA LEU A 272 19.53 -4.23 -6.84
C LEU A 272 18.70 -3.49 -7.90
N TRP A 273 17.45 -3.15 -7.59
CA TRP A 273 16.56 -2.43 -8.50
C TRP A 273 17.11 -1.05 -8.88
N TYR A 274 17.76 -0.35 -7.94
CA TYR A 274 18.32 0.98 -8.13
C TYR A 274 19.86 0.99 -8.14
N TYR A 275 20.47 -0.14 -8.49
CA TYR A 275 21.91 -0.33 -8.39
C TYR A 275 22.70 0.74 -9.16
N GLU A 276 22.25 1.15 -10.34
CA GLU A 276 22.91 2.18 -11.15
C GLU A 276 22.98 3.54 -10.43
N ASP A 277 21.96 3.85 -9.62
CA ASP A 277 21.91 5.09 -8.84
C ASP A 277 22.77 5.00 -7.56
N LEU A 278 22.96 3.79 -7.03
CA LEU A 278 23.68 3.51 -5.78
C LEU A 278 25.09 2.96 -6.00
N GLN A 279 25.55 2.79 -7.24
CA GLN A 279 26.80 2.12 -7.55
C GLN A 279 27.99 2.81 -6.89
N CYS A 280 28.71 2.04 -6.06
CA CYS A 280 30.07 2.30 -5.57
C CYS A 280 30.68 0.99 -5.00
N PRO A 281 32.01 0.90 -4.82
CA PRO A 281 32.66 -0.33 -4.36
C PRO A 281 32.11 -0.86 -3.03
N ASP A 282 31.86 0.03 -2.05
CA ASP A 282 31.31 -0.34 -0.75
C ASP A 282 29.89 -0.96 -0.86
N VAL A 283 29.10 -0.53 -1.85
CA VAL A 283 27.77 -1.11 -2.10
C VAL A 283 27.89 -2.52 -2.68
N ASP A 284 28.89 -2.76 -3.53
CA ASP A 284 29.17 -4.09 -4.09
C ASP A 284 29.55 -5.10 -2.99
N ASP A 285 30.35 -4.64 -2.03
CA ASP A 285 30.75 -5.44 -0.86
C ASP A 285 29.55 -5.78 0.02
N ILE A 286 28.68 -4.80 0.31
CA ILE A 286 27.46 -5.00 1.10
C ILE A 286 26.51 -5.99 0.40
N ILE A 287 26.32 -5.86 -0.91
CA ILE A 287 25.48 -6.81 -1.68
C ILE A 287 26.08 -8.21 -1.59
N SER A 288 27.39 -8.35 -1.77
CA SER A 288 28.09 -9.63 -1.70
C SER A 288 27.93 -10.29 -0.33
N GLU A 289 28.14 -9.53 0.75
CA GLU A 289 27.99 -10.02 2.13
C GLU A 289 26.56 -10.47 2.42
N ARG A 290 25.55 -9.71 1.99
CA ARG A 290 24.13 -10.08 2.18
C ARG A 290 23.78 -11.36 1.43
N LEU A 291 24.28 -11.54 0.21
CA LEU A 291 24.10 -12.76 -0.57
C LEU A 291 24.82 -13.96 0.04
N GLU A 292 26.05 -13.78 0.54
CA GLU A 292 26.80 -14.81 1.26
C GLU A 292 26.07 -15.27 2.53
N ASN A 293 25.41 -14.34 3.21
CA ASN A 293 24.58 -14.62 4.39
C ASN A 293 23.23 -15.28 4.05
N GLY A 294 22.97 -15.56 2.77
CA GLY A 294 21.78 -16.27 2.31
C GLY A 294 20.53 -15.40 2.23
N GLU A 295 20.66 -14.08 2.07
CA GLU A 295 19.49 -13.23 1.87
C GLU A 295 18.83 -13.53 0.51
N GLU A 296 17.52 -13.82 0.55
CA GLU A 296 16.73 -14.15 -0.63
C GLU A 296 16.42 -12.92 -1.50
N ILE A 297 16.56 -13.08 -2.81
CA ILE A 297 16.16 -12.09 -3.81
C ILE A 297 14.79 -12.47 -4.36
N ASN A 298 13.83 -11.55 -4.28
CA ASN A 298 12.46 -11.76 -4.75
C ASN A 298 12.12 -10.93 -6.00
N LEU A 299 13.15 -10.57 -6.79
CA LEU A 299 12.98 -9.88 -8.06
C LEU A 299 12.33 -10.79 -9.11
N PRO A 300 11.44 -10.25 -9.98
CA PRO A 300 10.96 -10.99 -11.15
C PRO A 300 12.14 -11.46 -12.01
N TYR A 301 12.10 -12.69 -12.52
CA TYR A 301 13.20 -13.28 -13.31
C TYR A 301 13.73 -12.37 -14.42
N GLY A 302 12.83 -11.74 -15.19
CA GLY A 302 13.22 -10.80 -16.25
C GLY A 302 14.02 -9.61 -15.71
N LYS A 303 13.67 -9.10 -14.54
CA LYS A 303 14.42 -8.02 -13.89
C LYS A 303 15.75 -8.51 -13.37
N LEU A 304 15.79 -9.67 -12.69
CA LEU A 304 17.03 -10.28 -12.20
C LEU A 304 18.05 -10.47 -13.33
N MET A 305 17.61 -10.97 -14.48
CA MET A 305 18.46 -11.13 -15.66
C MET A 305 18.98 -9.78 -16.19
N GLU A 306 18.12 -8.76 -16.24
CA GLU A 306 18.54 -7.40 -16.59
C GLU A 306 19.66 -6.89 -15.65
N ARG A 307 19.51 -7.11 -14.34
CA ARG A 307 20.52 -6.71 -13.33
C ARG A 307 21.85 -7.45 -13.55
N LEU A 308 21.81 -8.76 -13.79
CA LEU A 308 23.00 -9.56 -14.10
C LEU A 308 23.73 -9.03 -15.33
N LEU A 309 23.01 -8.72 -16.41
CA LEU A 309 23.61 -8.16 -17.62
C LEU A 309 24.25 -6.79 -17.39
N ILE A 310 23.65 -5.95 -16.55
CA ILE A 310 24.20 -4.64 -16.18
C ILE A 310 25.50 -4.82 -15.38
N LEU A 311 25.49 -5.65 -14.34
CA LEU A 311 26.69 -5.94 -13.55
C LEU A 311 27.82 -6.52 -14.41
N ARG A 312 27.49 -7.43 -15.34
CA ARG A 312 28.45 -7.96 -16.30
C ARG A 312 29.04 -6.86 -17.18
N LYS A 313 28.22 -5.99 -17.77
CA LYS A 313 28.70 -4.87 -18.59
C LYS A 313 29.61 -3.94 -17.78
N LEU A 314 29.25 -3.62 -16.55
CA LEU A 314 30.02 -2.74 -15.68
C LEU A 314 31.34 -3.36 -15.20
N ARG A 315 31.44 -4.69 -15.19
CA ARG A 315 32.67 -5.44 -14.97
C ARG A 315 33.57 -5.44 -16.21
N ASP A 316 32.97 -5.62 -17.38
CA ASP A 316 33.68 -5.77 -18.65
C ASP A 316 34.08 -4.40 -19.25
N THR A 317 33.49 -3.29 -18.78
CA THR A 317 33.88 -1.93 -19.21
C THR A 317 35.19 -1.54 -18.53
N PRO A 318 36.29 -1.32 -19.29
CA PRO A 318 37.53 -0.82 -18.72
C PRO A 318 37.24 0.54 -18.08
N SER A 319 37.60 0.73 -16.82
CA SER A 319 37.36 2.00 -16.13
C SER A 319 38.12 3.11 -16.86
N GLU A 320 37.43 4.02 -17.55
CA GLU A 320 38.04 5.18 -18.25
C GLU A 320 38.78 6.14 -17.29
N ILE A 321 38.69 5.90 -15.97
CA ILE A 321 39.46 6.55 -14.90
C ILE A 321 40.93 6.04 -14.85
N ALA A 322 41.37 5.26 -15.84
CA ALA A 322 42.69 4.63 -15.94
C ALA A 322 43.91 5.58 -15.98
N ALA A 323 43.76 6.90 -15.86
CA ALA A 323 44.87 7.83 -16.03
C ALA A 323 45.55 8.31 -14.73
N VAL A 324 44.98 8.15 -13.51
CA VAL A 324 45.53 8.83 -12.30
C VAL A 324 45.48 8.02 -10.98
N GLY A 325 44.94 6.79 -10.96
CA GLY A 325 44.76 6.02 -9.72
C GLY A 325 45.87 5.02 -9.38
N ASN A 326 46.12 4.79 -8.08
CA ASN A 326 47.06 3.78 -7.56
C ASN A 326 46.59 2.35 -7.91
N VAL A 327 47.51 1.49 -8.38
CA VAL A 327 47.19 0.14 -8.92
C VAL A 327 46.53 -0.77 -7.87
N GLN A 328 46.83 -0.58 -6.59
CA GLN A 328 46.25 -1.38 -5.50
C GLN A 328 44.74 -1.15 -5.33
N ASP A 329 44.28 0.11 -5.43
CA ASP A 329 42.86 0.44 -5.29
C ASP A 329 42.03 -0.12 -6.44
N GLN A 330 42.63 -0.20 -7.65
CA GLN A 330 41.98 -0.77 -8.83
C GLN A 330 41.69 -2.27 -8.68
N ASN A 331 42.63 -3.03 -8.13
CA ASN A 331 42.48 -4.47 -7.92
C ASN A 331 41.39 -4.78 -6.89
N LEU A 332 41.26 -3.96 -5.85
CA LEU A 332 40.21 -4.09 -4.84
C LEU A 332 38.82 -3.87 -5.45
N VAL A 333 38.63 -2.77 -6.19
CA VAL A 333 37.34 -2.47 -6.85
C VAL A 333 36.92 -3.57 -7.83
N GLN A 334 37.86 -4.10 -8.62
CA GLN A 334 37.54 -5.17 -9.57
C GLN A 334 37.20 -6.49 -8.84
N SER A 335 37.85 -6.77 -7.71
CA SER A 335 37.57 -7.94 -6.87
C SER A 335 36.15 -7.89 -6.31
N SER A 336 35.72 -6.77 -5.74
CA SER A 336 34.37 -6.58 -5.18
C SER A 336 33.27 -6.78 -6.22
N LYS A 337 33.43 -6.17 -7.42
CA LYS A 337 32.49 -6.35 -8.54
C LYS A 337 32.36 -7.81 -8.99
N ASN A 338 33.49 -8.52 -9.08
CA ASN A 338 33.52 -9.93 -9.46
C ASN A 338 32.78 -10.80 -8.46
N LYS A 339 32.98 -10.53 -7.17
CA LYS A 339 32.32 -11.23 -6.07
C LYS A 339 30.81 -11.06 -6.15
N CYS A 340 30.32 -9.83 -6.19
CA CYS A 340 28.89 -9.50 -6.29
C CYS A 340 28.21 -10.20 -7.48
N TYR A 341 28.80 -10.10 -8.68
CA TYR A 341 28.28 -10.75 -9.88
C TYR A 341 28.21 -12.28 -9.75
N SER A 342 29.25 -12.91 -9.20
CA SER A 342 29.32 -14.37 -9.06
C SER A 342 28.22 -14.91 -8.14
N TYR A 343 27.95 -14.24 -7.03
CA TYR A 343 26.87 -14.64 -6.11
C TYR A 343 25.50 -14.44 -6.74
N LEU A 344 25.27 -13.30 -7.39
CA LEU A 344 23.97 -13.04 -8.04
C LEU A 344 23.69 -14.06 -9.15
N LEU A 345 24.73 -14.49 -9.88
CA LEU A 345 24.59 -15.52 -10.91
C LEU A 345 24.18 -16.86 -10.31
N SER A 346 24.81 -17.27 -9.19
CA SER A 346 24.45 -18.53 -8.51
C SER A 346 23.00 -18.55 -8.02
N VAL A 347 22.49 -17.40 -7.57
CA VAL A 347 21.09 -17.26 -7.16
C VAL A 347 20.14 -17.37 -8.35
N ALA A 348 20.52 -16.85 -9.52
CA ALA A 348 19.68 -16.93 -10.71
C ALA A 348 19.68 -18.31 -11.39
N GLU A 349 20.70 -19.14 -11.14
CA GLU A 349 20.80 -20.51 -11.63
C GLU A 349 20.07 -21.53 -10.74
N SER A 350 19.75 -21.14 -9.51
CA SER A 350 18.98 -21.93 -8.52
C SER A 350 17.48 -21.80 -8.77
#